data_AF-A0A842IXB5-F1
#
_entry.id   AF-A0A842IXB5-F1
#
_cell.length_a   1.000
_cell.length_b   1.000
_cell.length_c   1.000
_cell.angle_alpha   90.00
_cell.angle_beta   90.00
_cell.angle_gamma   90.00
#
_symmetry.space_group_name_H-M   'P 1'
#
loop_
_entity.id
_entity.type
_entity.pdbx_description
1 polymer ?
#
loop_
_entity_poly.entity_id
_entity_poly.type
_entity_poly.pdbx_seq_one_letter_code
_entity_poly.pdbx_strand_id
1 'polypeptide(L)'
;MKKTIALLITLFLTQGITSQNNNPYQPDFRNKEYKKVIETGKKQLKLNPKDSMANYFMAFSYANLKQHKEAIKNFEIIKKRGLKGPFVLLWSAKSYMSENQAVKALEEFETLDSIKATFTTQLKDSVFDPIKDNERFKAIKLNMYKRANPCKFDSNYRKFDFWLGEWDVYVQGQKIAESSITNTNGDCGILENWRPTGNNGGNSISYYDSTDKKWKQNWVAGSGVSHYEETENYTGGDMQMIAQGNGNWFRMIWTHNKNDDSVRQTLESSTDEGKTWTMSFDGLYKRK
;
A
#
# COMPACT_ATOMS: atom_id res chain seq x y z
N MET A 1 47.71 10.63 67.58
CA MET A 1 47.59 11.54 66.42
C MET A 1 47.13 10.75 65.21
N LYS A 2 46.24 11.36 64.39
CA LYS A 2 45.69 10.90 63.10
C LYS A 2 44.60 9.83 63.20
N LYS A 3 43.48 9.94 62.49
CA LYS A 3 42.64 11.05 62.00
C LYS A 3 41.40 10.31 61.47
N THR A 4 40.23 10.71 61.92
CA THR A 4 38.92 10.25 61.50
C THR A 4 38.77 10.38 59.98
N ILE A 5 38.34 9.33 59.29
CA ILE A 5 37.78 9.43 57.93
C ILE A 5 36.40 8.79 57.98
N ALA A 6 35.38 9.64 58.12
CA ALA A 6 33.99 9.29 57.90
C ALA A 6 33.78 9.23 56.38
N LEU A 7 33.43 8.04 55.88
CA LEU A 7 33.09 7.84 54.47
C LEU A 7 31.65 8.33 54.26
N LEU A 8 31.48 9.49 53.64
CA LEU A 8 30.18 10.03 53.23
C LEU A 8 29.56 9.13 52.16
N ILE A 9 28.47 8.47 52.53
CA ILE A 9 27.53 7.81 51.60
C ILE A 9 26.80 8.93 50.85
N THR A 10 27.25 9.23 49.63
CA THR A 10 26.48 10.07 48.69
C THR A 10 25.53 9.17 47.94
N LEU A 11 24.32 9.05 48.48
CA LEU A 11 23.18 8.43 47.81
C LEU A 11 22.79 9.33 46.63
N PHE A 12 23.27 9.00 45.43
CA PHE A 12 22.75 9.59 44.19
C PHE A 12 21.31 9.10 44.00
N LEU A 13 20.36 9.86 44.57
CA LEU A 13 18.97 9.84 44.13
C LEU A 13 18.93 10.39 42.71
N THR A 14 19.14 9.50 41.74
CA THR A 14 18.72 9.75 40.37
C THR A 14 17.20 9.77 40.38
N GLN A 15 16.62 10.97 40.59
CA GLN A 15 15.29 11.24 40.07
C GLN A 15 15.42 11.17 38.55
N GLY A 16 15.31 9.96 38.02
CA GLY A 16 15.01 9.75 36.62
C GLY A 16 13.67 10.43 36.37
N ILE A 17 13.73 11.64 35.82
CA ILE A 17 12.60 12.32 35.20
C ILE A 17 12.20 11.42 34.04
N THR A 18 11.36 10.42 34.33
CA THR A 18 10.47 9.89 33.33
C THR A 18 9.47 11.02 33.10
N SER A 19 9.68 11.82 32.06
CA SER A 19 8.54 12.46 31.41
C SER A 19 7.73 11.33 30.75
N GLN A 20 7.08 10.50 31.57
CA GLN A 20 5.89 9.82 31.12
C GLN A 20 4.97 10.95 30.70
N ASN A 21 4.71 11.00 29.40
CA ASN A 21 3.71 11.86 28.79
C ASN A 21 2.36 11.49 29.40
N ASN A 22 2.08 12.02 30.60
CA ASN A 22 0.88 11.78 31.40
C ASN A 22 -0.27 12.58 30.80
N ASN A 23 -0.56 12.28 29.53
CA ASN A 23 -1.74 12.78 28.85
C ASN A 23 -2.97 12.33 29.65
N PRO A 24 -3.67 13.25 30.34
CA PRO A 24 -4.71 12.91 31.30
C PRO A 24 -5.96 12.32 30.64
N TYR A 25 -6.04 12.38 29.31
CA TYR A 25 -7.17 11.89 28.53
C TYR A 25 -6.97 10.44 28.09
N GLN A 26 -5.72 10.01 27.90
CA GLN A 26 -5.42 8.80 27.16
C GLN A 26 -5.76 7.48 27.85
N PRO A 27 -5.66 7.33 29.19
CA PRO A 27 -6.13 6.13 29.89
C PRO A 27 -7.64 5.90 29.67
N ASP A 28 -8.46 6.90 30.01
CA ASP A 28 -9.92 6.83 29.86
C ASP A 28 -10.34 6.68 28.40
N PHE A 29 -9.65 7.36 27.47
CA PHE A 29 -9.94 7.26 26.04
C PHE A 29 -9.65 5.85 25.50
N ARG A 30 -8.55 5.22 25.94
CA ARG A 30 -8.23 3.82 25.58
C ARG A 30 -9.25 2.83 26.13
N ASN A 31 -9.75 3.09 27.34
CA ASN A 31 -10.81 2.30 27.98
C ASN A 31 -12.21 2.63 27.46
N LYS A 32 -12.33 3.51 26.44
CA LYS A 32 -13.60 3.97 25.86
C LYS A 32 -14.53 4.64 26.88
N GLU A 33 -13.98 5.17 27.97
CA GLU A 33 -14.70 5.91 29.00
C GLU A 33 -14.91 7.38 28.56
N TYR A 34 -15.54 7.56 27.40
CA TYR A 34 -15.64 8.85 26.71
C TYR A 34 -16.28 9.96 27.55
N LYS A 35 -17.20 9.62 28.46
CA LYS A 35 -17.79 10.59 29.40
C LYS A 35 -16.74 11.16 30.36
N LYS A 36 -15.88 10.31 30.94
CA LYS A 36 -14.78 10.75 31.82
C LYS A 36 -13.75 11.59 31.07
N VAL A 37 -13.44 11.21 29.82
CA VAL A 37 -12.57 12.02 28.94
C VAL A 37 -13.13 13.44 28.76
N ILE A 38 -14.45 13.56 28.55
CA ILE A 38 -15.11 14.85 28.40
C ILE A 38 -15.06 15.66 29.70
N GLU A 39 -15.30 15.03 30.85
CA GLU A 39 -15.20 15.69 32.16
C GLU A 39 -13.79 16.22 32.43
N THR A 40 -12.78 15.39 32.19
CA THR A 40 -11.37 15.76 32.28
C THR A 40 -11.04 16.91 31.32
N GLY A 41 -11.47 16.83 30.05
CA GLY A 41 -11.28 17.89 29.06
C GLY A 41 -11.90 19.23 29.48
N LYS A 42 -13.13 19.22 30.00
CA LYS A 42 -13.78 20.43 30.53
C LYS A 42 -13.02 21.03 31.71
N LYS A 43 -12.51 20.20 32.63
CA LYS A 43 -11.67 20.65 33.75
C LYS A 43 -10.38 21.30 33.24
N GLN A 44 -9.72 20.69 32.26
CA GLN A 44 -8.48 21.19 31.70
C GLN A 44 -8.68 22.51 30.94
N LEU A 45 -9.79 22.67 30.21
CA LEU A 45 -10.11 23.94 29.53
C LEU A 45 -10.41 25.09 30.49
N LYS A 46 -10.90 24.81 31.71
CA LYS A 46 -11.02 25.84 32.76
C LYS A 46 -9.65 26.32 33.26
N LEU A 47 -8.67 25.43 33.33
CA LEU A 47 -7.31 25.75 33.76
C LEU A 47 -6.48 26.38 32.64
N ASN A 48 -6.64 25.89 31.41
CA ASN A 48 -5.97 26.37 30.21
C ASN A 48 -6.95 26.37 29.02
N PRO A 49 -7.61 27.51 28.73
CA PRO A 49 -8.55 27.62 27.61
C PRO A 49 -7.94 27.35 26.22
N LYS A 50 -6.60 27.40 26.10
CA LYS A 50 -5.86 27.13 24.86
C LYS A 50 -5.41 25.69 24.72
N ASP A 51 -5.78 24.78 25.64
CA ASP A 51 -5.48 23.35 25.50
C ASP A 51 -6.19 22.75 24.28
N SER A 52 -5.44 22.54 23.21
CA SER A 52 -5.93 21.92 21.98
C SER A 52 -6.12 20.41 22.12
N MET A 53 -5.38 19.76 23.03
CA MET A 53 -5.53 18.33 23.29
C MET A 53 -6.84 18.04 24.03
N ALA A 54 -7.26 18.90 24.96
CA ALA A 54 -8.58 18.80 25.58
C ALA A 54 -9.68 18.76 24.51
N ASN A 55 -9.69 19.73 23.59
CA ASN A 55 -10.65 19.79 22.50
C ASN A 55 -10.52 18.59 21.55
N TYR A 56 -9.29 18.13 21.26
CA TYR A 56 -9.05 16.94 20.45
C TYR A 56 -9.73 15.71 21.05
N PHE A 57 -9.41 15.34 22.28
CA PHE A 57 -9.98 14.15 22.92
C PHE A 57 -11.48 14.29 23.16
N MET A 58 -11.95 15.49 23.49
CA MET A 58 -13.38 15.77 23.59
C MET A 58 -14.10 15.58 22.26
N ALA A 59 -13.54 16.06 21.14
CA ALA A 59 -14.17 15.93 19.81
C ALA A 59 -14.43 14.46 19.43
N PHE A 60 -13.39 13.62 19.56
CA PHE A 60 -13.53 12.19 19.30
C PHE A 60 -14.47 11.51 20.31
N SER A 61 -14.41 11.90 21.59
CA SER A 61 -15.29 11.34 22.63
C SER A 61 -16.76 11.67 22.37
N TYR A 62 -17.06 12.92 22.02
CA TYR A 62 -18.39 13.37 21.62
C TYR A 62 -18.89 12.60 20.38
N ALA A 63 -18.05 12.45 19.35
CA ALA A 63 -18.42 11.72 18.15
C ALA A 63 -18.71 10.23 18.43
N ASN A 64 -17.91 9.57 19.28
CA ASN A 64 -18.17 8.17 19.70
C ASN A 64 -19.48 8.04 20.51
N LEU A 65 -19.85 9.08 21.25
CA LEU A 65 -21.13 9.16 21.97
C LEU A 65 -22.31 9.64 21.10
N LYS A 66 -22.11 9.78 19.77
CA LYS A 66 -23.11 10.29 18.82
C LYS A 66 -23.59 11.74 19.10
N GLN A 67 -22.82 12.49 19.88
CA GLN A 67 -23.06 13.90 20.19
C GLN A 67 -22.36 14.76 19.12
N HIS A 68 -22.86 14.70 17.89
CA HIS A 68 -22.14 15.20 16.73
C HIS A 68 -22.07 16.73 16.66
N LYS A 69 -23.07 17.46 17.17
CA LYS A 69 -23.01 18.94 17.30
C LYS A 69 -21.83 19.39 18.16
N GLU A 70 -21.63 18.75 19.31
CA GLU A 70 -20.53 19.02 20.23
C GLU A 70 -19.19 18.59 19.63
N ALA A 71 -19.17 17.44 18.95
CA ALA A 71 -17.98 16.97 18.24
C ALA A 71 -17.52 17.99 17.19
N ILE A 72 -18.43 18.47 16.34
CA ILE A 72 -18.17 19.48 15.31
C ILE A 72 -17.57 20.75 15.93
N LYS A 73 -18.17 21.29 17.00
CA LYS A 73 -17.66 22.49 17.68
C LYS A 73 -16.19 22.30 18.11
N ASN A 74 -15.87 21.15 18.71
CA ASN A 74 -14.50 20.87 19.14
C ASN A 74 -13.55 20.63 17.95
N PHE A 75 -14.01 19.96 16.89
CA PHE A 75 -13.23 19.79 15.65
C PHE A 75 -12.91 21.14 14.98
N GLU A 76 -13.87 22.06 14.90
CA GLU A 76 -13.65 23.40 14.38
C GLU A 76 -12.60 24.18 15.20
N ILE A 77 -12.65 24.08 16.54
CA ILE A 77 -11.67 24.72 17.42
C ILE A 77 -10.26 24.21 17.12
N ILE A 78 -10.06 22.89 17.07
CA ILE A 78 -8.71 22.34 16.84
C ILE A 78 -8.20 22.60 15.43
N LYS A 79 -9.09 22.58 14.41
CA LYS A 79 -8.71 22.91 13.02
C LYS A 79 -8.31 24.38 12.87
N LYS A 80 -8.99 25.30 13.55
CA LYS A 80 -8.60 26.73 13.62
C LYS A 80 -7.23 26.94 14.26
N ARG A 81 -6.81 26.01 15.13
CA ARG A 81 -5.49 26.00 15.78
C ARG A 81 -4.43 25.20 15.00
N GLY A 82 -4.72 24.80 13.76
CA GLY A 82 -3.77 24.10 12.88
C GLY A 82 -3.77 22.58 12.98
N LEU A 83 -4.56 21.97 13.89
CA LEU A 83 -4.68 20.51 13.98
C LEU A 83 -5.64 19.99 12.92
N LYS A 84 -5.12 19.74 11.71
CA LYS A 84 -5.87 19.24 10.54
C LYS A 84 -5.39 17.86 10.08
N GLY A 85 -5.08 16.97 11.02
CA GLY A 85 -4.65 15.60 10.70
C GLY A 85 -5.76 14.80 9.99
N PRO A 86 -5.42 13.77 9.19
CA PRO A 86 -6.40 13.02 8.41
C PRO A 86 -7.56 12.46 9.24
N PHE A 87 -7.31 11.95 10.45
CA PHE A 87 -8.37 11.43 11.30
C PHE A 87 -9.27 12.53 11.89
N VAL A 88 -8.75 13.74 12.12
CA VAL A 88 -9.57 14.89 12.54
C VAL A 88 -10.57 15.25 11.44
N LEU A 89 -10.09 15.37 10.20
CA LEU A 89 -10.94 15.69 9.05
C LEU A 89 -11.96 14.58 8.79
N LEU A 90 -11.55 13.31 8.81
CA LEU A 90 -12.45 12.17 8.60
C LEU A 90 -13.57 12.11 9.66
N TRP A 91 -13.25 12.28 10.95
CA TRP A 91 -14.26 12.25 12.00
C TRP A 91 -15.12 13.52 12.04
N SER A 92 -14.57 14.67 11.62
CA SER A 92 -15.34 15.87 11.35
C SER A 92 -16.34 15.64 10.22
N ALA A 93 -15.93 15.01 9.11
CA ALA A 93 -16.79 14.66 7.99
C ALA A 93 -17.92 13.71 8.41
N LYS A 94 -17.60 12.66 9.18
CA LYS A 94 -18.62 11.77 9.78
C LYS A 94 -19.63 12.54 10.62
N SER A 95 -19.16 13.43 11.48
CA SER A 95 -20.03 14.21 12.35
C SER A 95 -20.91 15.19 11.56
N TYR A 96 -20.38 15.83 10.52
CA TYR A 96 -21.17 16.66 9.62
C TYR A 96 -22.25 15.85 8.89
N MET A 97 -21.93 14.65 8.40
CA MET A 97 -22.91 13.78 7.75
C MET A 97 -24.02 13.34 8.72
N SER A 98 -23.68 12.98 9.96
CA SER A 98 -24.68 12.67 11.00
C SER A 98 -25.60 13.85 11.33
N GLU A 99 -25.16 15.08 11.09
CA GLU A 99 -25.94 16.31 11.27
C GLU A 99 -26.52 16.85 9.96
N ASN A 100 -26.61 16.02 8.90
CA ASN A 100 -27.12 16.37 7.57
C ASN A 100 -26.41 17.56 6.89
N GLN A 101 -25.16 17.84 7.27
CA GLN A 101 -24.33 18.92 6.71
C GLN A 101 -23.40 18.40 5.61
N ALA A 102 -24.00 17.84 4.54
CA ALA A 102 -23.26 17.17 3.46
C ALA A 102 -22.21 18.08 2.77
N VAL A 103 -22.51 19.36 2.56
CA VAL A 103 -21.57 20.32 1.94
C VAL A 103 -20.29 20.46 2.77
N LYS A 104 -20.41 20.61 4.09
CA LYS A 104 -19.24 20.70 4.97
C LYS A 104 -18.47 19.38 5.05
N ALA A 105 -19.15 18.24 4.99
CA ALA A 105 -18.48 16.95 4.92
C ALA A 105 -17.64 16.83 3.63
N LEU A 106 -18.15 17.32 2.50
CA LEU A 106 -17.39 17.37 1.24
C LEU A 106 -16.16 18.27 1.34
N GLU A 107 -16.25 19.43 2.00
CA GLU A 107 -15.08 20.30 2.26
C GLU A 107 -13.98 19.58 3.06
N GLU A 108 -14.36 18.77 4.06
CA GLU A 108 -13.39 17.94 4.80
C GLU A 108 -12.74 16.87 3.88
N PHE A 109 -13.52 16.27 2.97
CA PHE A 109 -13.00 15.31 2.00
C PHE A 109 -12.10 15.94 0.94
N GLU A 110 -12.42 17.14 0.47
CA GLU A 110 -11.56 17.93 -0.43
C GLU A 110 -10.22 18.24 0.28
N THR A 111 -10.29 18.61 1.56
CA THR A 111 -9.08 18.82 2.38
C THR A 111 -8.29 17.50 2.52
N LEU A 112 -8.95 16.38 2.81
CA LEU A 112 -8.32 15.06 2.89
C LEU A 112 -7.62 14.67 1.58
N ASP A 113 -8.24 14.98 0.43
CA ASP A 113 -7.64 14.71 -0.88
C ASP A 113 -6.40 15.57 -1.11
N SER A 114 -6.47 16.87 -0.78
CA SER A 114 -5.33 17.80 -0.92
C SER A 114 -4.11 17.42 -0.09
N ILE A 115 -4.32 16.86 1.11
CA ILE A 115 -3.23 16.34 1.96
C ILE A 115 -2.83 14.90 1.62
N LYS A 116 -3.31 14.38 0.48
CA LYS A 116 -3.00 13.04 -0.04
C LYS A 116 -3.34 11.89 0.92
N ALA A 117 -4.41 12.02 1.71
CA ALA A 117 -4.88 10.91 2.55
C ALA A 117 -5.29 9.70 1.70
N THR A 118 -5.26 8.51 2.31
CA THR A 118 -5.44 7.20 1.64
C THR A 118 -6.53 6.35 2.28
N PHE A 119 -7.58 6.98 2.84
CA PHE A 119 -8.69 6.26 3.45
C PHE A 119 -9.53 5.52 2.40
N THR A 120 -9.42 4.18 2.36
CA THR A 120 -10.21 3.35 1.44
C THR A 120 -11.34 2.60 2.15
N THR A 121 -11.06 2.03 3.32
CA THR A 121 -12.05 1.29 4.12
C THR A 121 -13.00 2.24 4.84
N GLN A 122 -12.49 3.33 5.42
CA GLN A 122 -13.28 4.26 6.22
C GLN A 122 -14.33 5.01 5.38
N LEU A 123 -14.09 5.20 4.08
CA LEU A 123 -15.05 5.80 3.14
C LEU A 123 -16.16 4.83 2.69
N LYS A 124 -16.20 3.61 3.23
CA LYS A 124 -17.31 2.65 3.04
C LYS A 124 -18.30 2.66 4.21
N ASP A 125 -18.08 3.50 5.22
CA ASP A 125 -19.02 3.68 6.32
C ASP A 125 -20.38 4.18 5.79
N SER A 126 -21.47 3.57 6.24
CA SER A 126 -22.83 3.86 5.74
C SER A 126 -23.29 5.28 6.06
N VAL A 127 -22.64 5.98 7.00
CA VAL A 127 -22.87 7.41 7.22
C VAL A 127 -22.62 8.26 5.95
N PHE A 128 -21.85 7.73 4.99
CA PHE A 128 -21.57 8.38 3.72
C PHE A 128 -22.49 7.96 2.57
N ASP A 129 -23.42 7.01 2.79
CA ASP A 129 -24.36 6.56 1.77
C ASP A 129 -25.18 7.70 1.13
N PRO A 130 -25.63 8.74 1.86
CA PRO A 130 -26.38 9.85 1.25
C PRO A 130 -25.59 10.66 0.21
N ILE A 131 -24.25 10.60 0.22
CA ILE A 131 -23.38 11.30 -0.75
C ILE A 131 -22.63 10.35 -1.68
N LYS A 132 -22.90 9.03 -1.64
CA LYS A 132 -22.17 8.03 -2.42
C LYS A 132 -22.18 8.30 -3.93
N ASP A 133 -23.28 8.90 -4.42
CA ASP A 133 -23.49 9.21 -5.83
C ASP A 133 -23.04 10.62 -6.22
N ASN A 134 -22.60 11.43 -5.27
CA ASN A 134 -22.07 12.77 -5.53
C ASN A 134 -20.75 12.68 -6.30
N GLU A 135 -20.64 13.39 -7.43
CA GLU A 135 -19.48 13.32 -8.33
C GLU A 135 -18.16 13.77 -7.67
N ARG A 136 -18.20 14.78 -6.77
CA ARG A 136 -17.00 15.20 -6.03
C ARG A 136 -16.54 14.10 -5.09
N PHE A 137 -17.47 13.49 -4.36
CA PHE A 137 -17.15 12.41 -3.44
C PHE A 137 -16.61 11.17 -4.16
N LYS A 138 -17.22 10.79 -5.30
CA LYS A 138 -16.74 9.71 -6.17
C LYS A 138 -15.30 9.97 -6.63
N ALA A 139 -15.01 11.19 -7.12
CA ALA A 139 -13.67 11.57 -7.57
C ALA A 139 -12.65 11.48 -6.44
N ILE A 140 -12.96 12.02 -5.26
CA ILE A 140 -12.07 11.96 -4.08
C ILE A 140 -11.82 10.51 -3.65
N LYS A 141 -12.88 9.69 -3.57
CA LYS A 141 -12.76 8.27 -3.22
C LYS A 141 -11.89 7.52 -4.22
N LEU A 142 -12.02 7.80 -5.51
CA LEU A 142 -11.17 7.24 -6.56
C LEU A 142 -9.72 7.70 -6.41
N ASN A 143 -9.46 8.98 -6.14
CA ASN A 143 -8.13 9.52 -5.93
C ASN A 143 -7.43 8.85 -4.73
N MET A 144 -8.13 8.69 -3.61
CA MET A 144 -7.62 7.97 -2.42
C MET A 144 -7.35 6.51 -2.73
N TYR A 145 -8.25 5.85 -3.48
CA TYR A 145 -8.06 4.46 -3.90
C TYR A 145 -6.84 4.30 -4.80
N LYS A 146 -6.62 5.19 -5.76
CA LYS A 146 -5.43 5.19 -6.62
C LYS A 146 -4.15 5.34 -5.82
N ARG A 147 -4.10 6.31 -4.88
CA ARG A 147 -2.93 6.51 -4.00
C ARG A 147 -2.65 5.31 -3.08
N ALA A 148 -3.69 4.63 -2.62
CA ALA A 148 -3.56 3.45 -1.77
C ALA A 148 -3.13 2.19 -2.55
N ASN A 149 -3.28 2.18 -3.88
CA ASN A 149 -2.96 1.04 -4.75
C ASN A 149 -2.08 1.51 -5.92
N PRO A 150 -0.88 2.07 -5.66
CA PRO A 150 -0.09 2.74 -6.69
C PRO A 150 0.27 1.80 -7.85
N CYS A 151 0.69 0.56 -7.55
CA CYS A 151 1.09 -0.41 -8.56
C CYS A 151 -0.05 -0.78 -9.54
N LYS A 152 -1.31 -0.73 -9.08
CA LYS A 152 -2.48 -0.98 -9.93
C LYS A 152 -2.68 0.10 -11.00
N PHE A 153 -2.29 1.34 -10.70
CA PHE A 153 -2.62 2.50 -11.52
C PHE A 153 -1.41 3.18 -12.17
N ASP A 154 -0.19 2.78 -11.81
CA ASP A 154 1.04 3.22 -12.46
C ASP A 154 1.35 2.28 -13.64
N SER A 155 1.39 2.84 -14.85
CA SER A 155 1.62 2.08 -16.08
C SER A 155 2.94 1.31 -16.10
N ASN A 156 3.96 1.74 -15.36
CA ASN A 156 5.23 1.02 -15.28
C ASN A 156 5.05 -0.36 -14.64
N TYR A 157 4.25 -0.43 -13.58
CA TYR A 157 3.91 -1.69 -12.91
C TYR A 157 2.95 -2.54 -13.72
N ARG A 158 2.29 -2.00 -14.77
CA ARG A 158 1.28 -2.70 -15.59
C ARG A 158 1.76 -3.11 -16.97
N LYS A 159 3.02 -2.82 -17.33
CA LYS A 159 3.58 -3.18 -18.66
C LYS A 159 3.42 -4.66 -19.00
N PHE A 160 3.49 -5.55 -17.99
CA PHE A 160 3.46 -6.99 -18.19
C PHE A 160 2.05 -7.60 -18.07
N ASP A 161 1.00 -6.78 -17.91
CA ASP A 161 -0.36 -7.25 -17.67
C ASP A 161 -0.95 -8.06 -18.84
N PHE A 162 -0.41 -7.91 -20.06
CA PHE A 162 -0.85 -8.69 -21.23
C PHE A 162 -0.65 -10.20 -21.06
N TRP A 163 0.22 -10.61 -20.13
CA TRP A 163 0.49 -12.03 -19.84
C TRP A 163 -0.40 -12.60 -18.72
N LEU A 164 -1.17 -11.76 -18.02
CA LEU A 164 -2.09 -12.22 -16.98
C LEU A 164 -3.17 -13.15 -17.55
N GLY A 165 -3.46 -14.22 -16.83
CA GLY A 165 -4.54 -15.15 -17.14
C GLY A 165 -4.18 -16.62 -16.96
N GLU A 166 -5.09 -17.47 -17.42
CA GLU A 166 -4.92 -18.92 -17.46
C GLU A 166 -4.69 -19.34 -18.91
N TRP A 167 -3.66 -20.17 -19.11
CA TRP A 167 -3.13 -20.46 -20.43
C TRP A 167 -2.93 -21.95 -20.65
N ASP A 168 -3.21 -22.39 -21.87
CA ASP A 168 -2.67 -23.62 -22.46
C ASP A 168 -1.44 -23.27 -23.29
N VAL A 169 -0.33 -23.95 -23.04
CA VAL A 169 0.96 -23.66 -23.69
C VAL A 169 1.25 -24.72 -24.74
N TYR A 170 1.55 -24.29 -25.95
CA TYR A 170 1.81 -25.14 -27.12
C TYR A 170 3.22 -24.94 -27.65
N VAL A 171 3.88 -26.01 -28.07
CA VAL A 171 5.14 -25.98 -28.84
C VAL A 171 4.93 -26.82 -30.09
N GLN A 172 5.20 -26.24 -31.26
CA GLN A 172 4.99 -26.92 -32.55
C GLN A 172 3.58 -27.54 -32.70
N GLY A 173 2.56 -26.87 -32.14
CA GLY A 173 1.16 -27.31 -32.19
C GLY A 173 0.75 -28.35 -31.13
N GLN A 174 1.68 -28.89 -30.33
CA GLN A 174 1.37 -29.83 -29.25
C GLN A 174 1.22 -29.08 -27.92
N LYS A 175 0.17 -29.38 -27.15
CA LYS A 175 0.01 -28.84 -25.79
C LYS A 175 1.05 -29.49 -24.88
N ILE A 176 1.91 -28.70 -24.26
CA ILE A 176 3.00 -29.17 -23.41
C ILE A 176 2.84 -28.77 -21.95
N ALA A 177 2.11 -27.70 -21.65
CA ALA A 177 1.89 -27.23 -20.29
C ALA A 177 0.58 -26.44 -20.15
N GLU A 178 0.24 -26.17 -18.90
CA GLU A 178 -0.67 -25.11 -18.51
C GLU A 178 0.09 -24.08 -17.69
N SER A 179 -0.26 -22.80 -17.80
CA SER A 179 0.33 -21.75 -16.97
C SER A 179 -0.75 -20.82 -16.41
N SER A 180 -0.62 -20.49 -15.12
CA SER A 180 -1.48 -19.54 -14.40
C SER A 180 -0.65 -18.33 -14.02
N ILE A 181 -0.99 -17.15 -14.55
CA ILE A 181 -0.29 -15.89 -14.29
C ILE A 181 -1.27 -14.93 -13.62
N THR A 182 -0.99 -14.57 -12.36
CA THR A 182 -1.90 -13.81 -11.50
C THR A 182 -1.22 -12.59 -10.89
N ASN A 183 -1.98 -11.53 -10.60
CA ASN A 183 -1.48 -10.43 -9.78
C ASN A 183 -1.20 -10.92 -8.35
N THR A 184 -0.11 -10.45 -7.76
CA THR A 184 0.27 -10.72 -6.37
C THR A 184 0.69 -9.43 -5.65
N ASN A 185 0.79 -9.50 -4.32
CA ASN A 185 1.34 -8.45 -3.48
C ASN A 185 0.69 -7.07 -3.69
N GLY A 186 -0.64 -7.03 -3.80
CA GLY A 186 -1.39 -5.79 -3.99
C GLY A 186 -1.16 -5.15 -5.35
N ASP A 187 -1.17 -5.98 -6.41
CA ASP A 187 -0.93 -5.56 -7.79
C ASP A 187 0.51 -5.07 -8.04
N CYS A 188 1.50 -5.36 -7.18
CA CYS A 188 2.89 -4.91 -7.37
C CYS A 188 3.80 -5.92 -8.08
N GLY A 189 3.29 -7.11 -8.37
CA GLY A 189 3.97 -8.10 -9.19
C GLY A 189 2.99 -9.10 -9.77
N ILE A 190 3.50 -9.98 -10.61
CA ILE A 190 2.78 -11.11 -11.18
C ILE A 190 3.46 -12.41 -10.76
N LEU A 191 2.66 -13.42 -10.43
CA LEU A 191 3.10 -14.76 -10.06
C LEU A 191 2.67 -15.72 -11.16
N GLU A 192 3.63 -16.40 -11.75
CA GLU A 192 3.43 -17.52 -12.65
C GLU A 192 3.46 -18.84 -11.89
N ASN A 193 2.58 -19.76 -12.29
CA ASN A 193 2.63 -21.16 -11.94
C ASN A 193 2.55 -22.01 -13.21
N TRP A 194 3.71 -22.50 -13.66
CA TRP A 194 3.89 -23.24 -14.89
C TRP A 194 3.88 -24.75 -14.61
N ARG A 195 2.97 -25.46 -15.28
CA ARG A 195 2.63 -26.86 -15.01
C ARG A 195 2.76 -27.69 -16.29
N PRO A 196 3.94 -28.28 -16.55
CA PRO A 196 4.14 -29.12 -17.72
C PRO A 196 3.43 -30.45 -17.60
N THR A 197 3.19 -31.07 -18.74
CA THR A 197 2.71 -32.44 -18.83
C THR A 197 3.89 -33.38 -18.54
N GLY A 198 3.86 -34.09 -17.41
CA GLY A 198 4.78 -35.20 -17.12
C GLY A 198 6.13 -34.84 -16.49
N ASN A 199 6.41 -33.56 -16.23
CA ASN A 199 7.65 -33.10 -15.56
C ASN A 199 7.34 -32.27 -14.30
N ASN A 200 8.36 -32.05 -13.48
CA ASN A 200 8.27 -31.05 -12.42
C ASN A 200 8.17 -29.66 -13.05
N GLY A 201 7.16 -28.89 -12.64
CA GLY A 201 6.96 -27.52 -13.08
C GLY A 201 7.87 -26.51 -12.40
N GLY A 202 7.47 -25.25 -12.47
CA GLY A 202 8.18 -24.14 -11.86
C GLY A 202 7.27 -22.94 -11.67
N ASN A 203 7.79 -21.94 -10.98
CA ASN A 203 7.08 -20.72 -10.69
C ASN A 203 8.02 -19.54 -10.93
N SER A 204 7.47 -18.44 -11.42
CA SER A 204 8.17 -17.16 -11.40
C SER A 204 7.41 -16.10 -10.63
N ILE A 205 8.15 -15.19 -10.01
CA ILE A 205 7.62 -13.90 -9.58
C ILE A 205 8.28 -12.82 -10.44
N SER A 206 7.46 -12.02 -11.13
CA SER A 206 7.92 -10.87 -11.90
C SER A 206 7.40 -9.57 -11.29
N TYR A 207 8.22 -8.55 -11.21
CA TYR A 207 7.88 -7.27 -10.58
C TYR A 207 8.66 -6.12 -11.20
N TYR A 208 8.12 -4.91 -11.10
CA TYR A 208 8.80 -3.69 -11.49
C TYR A 208 9.57 -3.12 -10.29
N ASP A 209 10.89 -2.96 -10.43
CA ASP A 209 11.73 -2.30 -9.45
C ASP A 209 11.79 -0.80 -9.76
N SER A 210 11.21 0.01 -8.86
CA SER A 210 11.17 1.47 -9.04
C SER A 210 12.53 2.14 -8.88
N THR A 211 13.54 1.45 -8.33
CA THR A 211 14.88 2.00 -8.08
C THR A 211 15.67 2.13 -9.36
N ASP A 212 15.70 1.07 -10.17
CA ASP A 212 16.38 1.03 -11.46
C ASP A 212 15.44 1.16 -12.66
N LYS A 213 14.12 1.20 -12.40
CA LYS A 213 13.06 1.38 -13.40
C LYS A 213 12.98 0.24 -14.41
N LYS A 214 13.22 -0.99 -13.93
CA LYS A 214 13.18 -2.21 -14.75
C LYS A 214 12.26 -3.25 -14.16
N TRP A 215 11.63 -4.02 -15.04
CA TRP A 215 11.04 -5.30 -14.65
C TRP A 215 12.12 -6.33 -14.36
N LYS A 216 11.87 -7.16 -13.35
CA LYS A 216 12.70 -8.29 -12.96
C LYS A 216 11.84 -9.52 -12.82
N GLN A 217 12.41 -10.68 -13.05
CA GLN A 217 11.76 -11.96 -12.83
C GLN A 217 12.71 -12.94 -12.14
N ASN A 218 12.23 -13.57 -11.07
CA ASN A 218 12.90 -14.69 -10.44
C ASN A 218 12.14 -15.96 -10.80
N TRP A 219 12.78 -16.85 -11.55
CA TRP A 219 12.24 -18.17 -11.90
C TRP A 219 12.86 -19.23 -10.99
N VAL A 220 12.02 -20.13 -10.48
CA VAL A 220 12.43 -21.28 -9.65
C VAL A 220 11.79 -22.54 -10.20
N ALA A 221 12.62 -23.52 -10.53
CA ALA A 221 12.19 -24.86 -10.94
C ALA A 221 13.16 -25.92 -10.41
N GLY A 222 12.81 -27.20 -10.62
CA GLY A 222 13.70 -28.32 -10.27
C GLY A 222 15.06 -28.29 -10.98
N SER A 223 15.16 -27.59 -12.10
CA SER A 223 16.41 -27.38 -12.87
C SER A 223 17.30 -26.26 -12.32
N GLY A 224 16.82 -25.45 -11.37
CA GLY A 224 17.57 -24.35 -10.77
C GLY A 224 16.80 -23.04 -10.69
N VAL A 225 17.54 -21.97 -10.43
CA VAL A 225 17.04 -20.60 -10.27
C VAL A 225 17.64 -19.71 -11.35
N SER A 226 16.84 -18.77 -11.86
CA SER A 226 17.31 -17.75 -12.82
C SER A 226 16.73 -16.39 -12.46
N HIS A 227 17.56 -15.35 -12.64
CA HIS A 227 17.23 -13.96 -12.34
C HIS A 227 17.28 -13.16 -13.62
N TYR A 228 16.13 -12.77 -14.13
CA TYR A 228 15.98 -12.01 -15.36
C TYR A 228 15.77 -10.53 -15.04
N GLU A 229 16.33 -9.66 -15.88
CA GLU A 229 16.16 -8.21 -15.82
C GLU A 229 15.77 -7.66 -17.20
N GLU A 230 14.85 -6.70 -17.22
CA GLU A 230 14.40 -5.97 -18.42
C GLU A 230 15.56 -5.28 -19.13
N THR A 231 15.66 -5.49 -20.43
CA THR A 231 16.67 -4.83 -21.27
C THR A 231 16.23 -3.43 -21.67
N GLU A 232 17.15 -2.47 -21.78
CA GLU A 232 16.81 -1.11 -22.22
C GLU A 232 16.36 -1.05 -23.68
N ASN A 233 16.95 -1.89 -24.54
CA ASN A 233 16.67 -1.94 -25.97
C ASN A 233 16.17 -3.33 -26.34
N TYR A 234 14.87 -3.42 -26.64
CA TYR A 234 14.28 -4.67 -27.10
C TYR A 234 14.68 -4.93 -28.55
N THR A 235 15.07 -6.18 -28.82
CA THR A 235 15.30 -6.67 -30.18
C THR A 235 14.03 -7.20 -30.84
N GLY A 236 12.97 -7.40 -30.04
CA GLY A 236 11.64 -7.80 -30.49
C GLY A 236 10.69 -7.97 -29.31
N GLY A 237 9.42 -8.22 -29.61
CA GLY A 237 8.36 -8.44 -28.61
C GLY A 237 7.94 -7.19 -27.83
N ASP A 238 7.05 -7.40 -26.88
CA ASP A 238 6.46 -6.39 -25.99
C ASP A 238 7.13 -6.35 -24.61
N MET A 239 7.89 -7.40 -24.26
CA MET A 239 8.74 -7.48 -23.06
C MET A 239 9.96 -8.34 -23.38
N GLN A 240 11.15 -7.89 -22.99
CA GLN A 240 12.39 -8.64 -23.15
C GLN A 240 13.24 -8.55 -21.89
N MET A 241 13.68 -9.70 -21.38
CA MET A 241 14.53 -9.79 -20.20
C MET A 241 15.71 -10.73 -20.42
N ILE A 242 16.83 -10.45 -19.77
CA ILE A 242 18.04 -11.29 -19.81
C ILE A 242 18.37 -11.77 -18.41
N ALA A 243 18.65 -13.07 -18.28
CA ALA A 243 19.34 -13.64 -17.14
C ALA A 243 20.80 -13.89 -17.51
N GLN A 244 21.70 -13.20 -16.81
CA GLN A 244 23.13 -13.37 -16.97
C GLN A 244 23.63 -14.45 -16.00
N GLY A 245 24.41 -15.40 -16.51
CA GLY A 245 25.04 -16.46 -15.74
C GLY A 245 26.54 -16.54 -16.00
N ASN A 246 27.25 -17.33 -15.19
CA ASN A 246 28.66 -17.65 -15.42
C ASN A 246 28.76 -18.61 -16.62
N GLY A 247 28.89 -18.04 -17.82
CA GLY A 247 28.94 -18.77 -19.09
C GLY A 247 27.64 -18.63 -19.87
N ASN A 248 26.58 -19.31 -19.42
CA ASN A 248 25.31 -19.32 -20.15
C ASN A 248 24.44 -18.10 -19.78
N TRP A 249 24.04 -17.35 -20.78
CA TRP A 249 23.04 -16.29 -20.66
C TRP A 249 21.73 -16.78 -21.27
N PHE A 250 20.61 -16.28 -20.74
CA PHE A 250 19.28 -16.56 -21.26
C PHE A 250 18.58 -15.25 -21.63
N ARG A 251 17.93 -15.22 -22.78
CA ARG A 251 17.09 -14.11 -23.22
C ARG A 251 15.66 -14.61 -23.38
N MET A 252 14.75 -14.00 -22.64
CA MET A 252 13.33 -14.30 -22.71
C MET A 252 12.60 -13.14 -23.36
N ILE A 253 11.76 -13.44 -24.35
CA ILE A 253 10.99 -12.45 -25.10
C ILE A 253 9.52 -12.87 -25.08
N TRP A 254 8.64 -11.94 -24.74
CA TRP A 254 7.19 -12.12 -24.83
C TRP A 254 6.62 -11.19 -25.88
N THR A 255 5.76 -11.72 -26.75
CA THR A 255 5.05 -10.96 -27.78
C THR A 255 3.55 -11.22 -27.65
N HIS A 256 2.76 -10.17 -27.50
CA HIS A 256 1.30 -10.24 -27.39
C HIS A 256 0.65 -10.12 -28.77
N ASN A 257 -0.10 -11.14 -29.17
CA ASN A 257 -0.97 -11.06 -30.32
C ASN A 257 -2.36 -10.59 -29.89
N LYS A 258 -2.68 -9.33 -30.20
CA LYS A 258 -3.95 -8.71 -29.81
C LYS A 258 -5.18 -9.27 -30.56
N ASN A 259 -4.98 -9.94 -31.69
CA ASN A 259 -6.10 -10.43 -32.51
C ASN A 259 -6.79 -11.66 -31.91
N ASP A 260 -6.00 -12.55 -31.33
CA ASP A 260 -6.48 -13.79 -30.69
C ASP A 260 -6.16 -13.85 -29.19
N ASP A 261 -5.61 -12.76 -28.66
CA ASP A 261 -5.21 -12.60 -27.26
C ASP A 261 -4.26 -13.71 -26.76
N SER A 262 -3.37 -14.17 -27.64
CA SER A 262 -2.30 -15.13 -27.33
C SER A 262 -0.98 -14.43 -27.01
N VAL A 263 -0.10 -15.12 -26.28
CA VAL A 263 1.26 -14.66 -25.99
C VAL A 263 2.26 -15.68 -26.53
N ARG A 264 3.18 -15.24 -27.38
CA ARG A 264 4.34 -16.04 -27.77
C ARG A 264 5.49 -15.73 -26.82
N GLN A 265 6.04 -16.74 -26.18
CA GLN A 265 7.21 -16.65 -25.33
C GLN A 265 8.35 -17.45 -25.97
N THR A 266 9.47 -16.80 -26.24
CA THR A 266 10.70 -17.47 -26.65
C THR A 266 11.73 -17.42 -25.53
N LEU A 267 12.50 -18.49 -25.39
CA LEU A 267 13.72 -18.53 -24.59
C LEU A 267 14.87 -18.86 -25.52
N GLU A 268 15.91 -18.04 -25.47
CA GLU A 268 17.14 -18.25 -26.19
C GLU A 268 18.30 -18.36 -25.19
N SER A 269 19.30 -19.17 -25.55
CA SER A 269 20.54 -19.29 -24.79
C SER A 269 21.71 -18.74 -25.60
N SER A 270 22.69 -18.21 -24.87
CA SER A 270 23.96 -17.74 -25.42
C SER A 270 25.11 -18.28 -24.57
N THR A 271 26.18 -18.72 -25.23
CA THR A 271 27.42 -19.17 -24.60
C THR A 271 28.59 -18.22 -24.84
N ASP A 272 28.34 -17.06 -25.46
CA ASP A 272 29.33 -16.08 -25.87
C ASP A 272 28.97 -14.67 -25.36
N GLU A 273 28.36 -14.60 -24.18
CA GLU A 273 27.98 -13.36 -23.47
C GLU A 273 26.98 -12.50 -24.28
N GLY A 274 26.03 -13.16 -24.94
CA GLY A 274 24.93 -12.51 -25.67
C GLY A 274 25.29 -12.01 -27.06
N LYS A 275 26.45 -12.38 -27.61
CA LYS A 275 26.83 -12.03 -28.99
C LYS A 275 26.03 -12.83 -30.01
N THR A 276 25.79 -14.12 -29.74
CA THR A 276 24.92 -14.99 -30.52
C THR A 276 23.88 -15.66 -29.63
N TRP A 277 22.70 -15.93 -30.20
CA TRP A 277 21.55 -16.47 -29.49
C TRP A 277 21.00 -17.67 -30.25
N THR A 278 20.74 -18.77 -29.52
CA THR A 278 20.16 -20.00 -30.05
C THR A 278 18.81 -20.27 -29.39
N MET A 279 17.77 -20.50 -30.20
CA MET A 279 16.44 -20.80 -29.69
C MET A 279 16.43 -22.09 -28.89
N SER A 280 15.99 -21.99 -27.64
CA SER A 280 15.88 -23.12 -26.70
C SER A 280 14.42 -23.45 -26.38
N PHE A 281 13.51 -22.49 -26.53
CA PHE A 281 12.07 -22.66 -26.37
C PHE A 281 11.31 -21.66 -27.24
N ASP A 282 10.17 -22.09 -27.79
CA ASP A 282 9.23 -21.26 -28.55
C ASP A 282 7.81 -21.72 -28.24
N GLY A 283 7.22 -21.13 -27.20
CA GLY A 283 5.93 -21.49 -26.66
C GLY A 283 4.84 -20.49 -27.05
N LEU A 284 3.70 -21.00 -27.50
CA LEU A 284 2.48 -20.24 -27.74
C LEU A 284 1.50 -20.47 -26.60
N TYR A 285 1.25 -19.42 -25.81
CA TYR A 285 0.27 -19.38 -24.73
C TYR A 285 -1.08 -18.98 -25.34
N LYS A 286 -2.04 -19.89 -25.34
CA LYS A 286 -3.42 -19.64 -25.75
C LYS A 286 -4.30 -19.55 -24.52
N ARG A 287 -5.12 -18.50 -24.44
CA ARG A 287 -6.02 -18.29 -23.30
C ARG A 287 -7.02 -19.44 -23.21
N LYS A 288 -7.31 -19.88 -21.98
CA LYS A 288 -8.38 -20.83 -21.68
C LYS A 288 -9.77 -20.19 -21.74
#